data_AF-A0A840L068-F1
#
_entry.id   AF-A0A840L068-F1
#
_cell.length_a   1.000
_cell.length_b   1.000
_cell.length_c   1.000
_cell.angle_alpha   90.00
_cell.angle_beta   90.00
_cell.angle_gamma   90.00
#
_symmetry.space_group_name_H-M   'P 1'
#
loop_
_entity.id
_entity.type
_entity.pdbx_description
1 polymer ?
#
loop_
_entity_poly.entity_id
_entity_poly.type
_entity_poly.pdbx_seq_one_letter_code
_entity_poly.pdbx_strand_id
1 'polypeptide(L)'
;MNISARISSKVGQLTVLATLALVGTAHAANTSLTTNNVKQSTTVNTEFGGSTATAANTTAGAFQVVDNTNTAFWVYCLDPLTAYQSSATYSTASLSDFMTLGGTSSSYNQLFTKTPYVNVNAAHVGAANAYTAQNTSTVLNKLTSLYSHAYADSLTSSTKSAAFQYAIWEIEGDASYSSTAGGLKTASTGAFKTQVDAYLAALTSNNWASVGGLDLRAVTNYTYTAYASNPLGGSQSFLRVTPSSTVPEPGSIALVSLALFGVAYTRRSKASKQD
;
A
#
# COMPACT_ATOMS: atom_id res chain seq x y z
N MET A 1 -15.46 1.80 82.02
CA MET A 1 -16.46 2.63 81.33
C MET A 1 -16.46 2.27 79.86
N ASN A 2 -17.60 1.74 79.39
CA ASN A 2 -17.97 1.65 77.97
C ASN A 2 -17.95 3.04 77.33
N ILE A 3 -17.68 3.12 76.02
CA ILE A 3 -18.58 3.71 75.02
C ILE A 3 -18.14 3.26 73.61
N SER A 4 -19.14 2.76 72.88
CA SER A 4 -19.12 2.29 71.49
C SER A 4 -19.24 3.40 70.46
N ALA A 5 -18.80 3.06 69.22
CA ALA A 5 -19.29 3.52 67.92
C ALA A 5 -18.86 4.93 67.44
N ARG A 6 -18.62 5.22 66.16
CA ARG A 6 -19.27 4.75 64.93
C ARG A 6 -18.34 4.74 63.71
N ILE A 7 -18.65 3.79 62.84
CA ILE A 7 -18.28 3.65 61.43
C ILE A 7 -18.87 4.81 60.62
N SER A 8 -18.08 5.40 59.71
CA SER A 8 -18.64 6.05 58.52
C SER A 8 -17.67 5.91 57.33
N SER A 9 -18.19 5.23 56.32
CA SER A 9 -17.62 4.88 55.03
C SER A 9 -17.41 6.08 54.11
N LYS A 10 -16.24 6.20 53.48
CA LYS A 10 -16.14 6.70 52.11
C LYS A 10 -15.15 5.86 51.32
N VAL A 11 -15.73 4.96 50.53
CA VAL A 11 -15.10 4.23 49.43
C VAL A 11 -14.76 5.25 48.34
N GLY A 12 -13.48 5.58 48.21
CA GLY A 12 -12.94 6.27 47.04
C GLY A 12 -12.23 5.24 46.17
N GLN A 13 -12.96 4.66 45.22
CA GLN A 13 -12.38 3.83 44.17
C GLN A 13 -11.46 4.70 43.31
N LEU A 14 -10.15 4.54 43.48
CA LEU A 14 -9.18 5.07 42.53
C LEU A 14 -8.94 3.98 41.46
N THR A 15 -9.80 3.98 40.46
CA THR A 15 -9.60 3.18 39.24
C THR A 15 -8.49 3.85 38.44
N VAL A 16 -7.24 3.40 38.63
CA VAL A 16 -6.16 3.74 37.71
C VAL A 16 -6.41 2.97 36.43
N LEU A 17 -7.03 3.64 35.45
CA LEU A 17 -7.07 3.18 34.07
C LEU A 17 -5.64 3.06 33.55
N ALA A 18 -5.14 1.83 33.45
CA ALA A 18 -4.02 1.51 32.59
C ALA A 18 -4.54 1.51 31.13
N THR A 19 -4.56 2.68 30.50
CA THR A 19 -4.67 2.77 29.04
C THR A 19 -3.35 2.31 28.43
N LEU A 20 -3.20 0.99 28.29
CA LEU A 20 -2.29 0.43 27.29
C LEU A 20 -2.85 0.81 25.92
N ALA A 21 -2.41 1.95 25.40
CA ALA A 21 -2.47 2.21 23.97
C ALA A 21 -1.54 1.20 23.31
N LEU A 22 -2.06 0.01 22.99
CA LEU A 22 -1.52 -0.87 21.98
C LEU A 22 -1.61 -0.13 20.64
N VAL A 23 -0.72 0.84 20.43
CA VAL A 23 -0.46 1.38 19.10
C VAL A 23 0.25 0.25 18.37
N GLY A 24 -0.54 -0.61 17.74
CA GLY A 24 -0.07 -1.76 16.99
C GLY A 24 0.93 -1.30 15.93
N THR A 25 2.20 -1.39 16.26
CA THR A 25 3.32 -1.20 15.33
C THR A 25 4.01 -2.54 15.22
N ALA A 26 3.33 -3.50 14.59
CA ALA A 26 3.98 -4.69 14.07
C ALA A 26 4.78 -4.31 12.81
N HIS A 27 5.77 -3.42 12.96
CA HIS A 27 6.77 -3.17 11.95
C HIS A 27 7.91 -4.15 12.19
N ALA A 28 8.27 -4.92 11.16
CA ALA A 28 9.48 -5.72 11.20
C ALA A 28 10.73 -4.83 11.29
N ALA A 29 11.88 -5.43 11.62
CA ALA A 29 13.14 -4.76 11.90
C ALA A 29 13.48 -3.64 10.88
N ASN A 30 14.02 -2.53 11.39
CA ASN A 30 14.52 -1.45 10.54
C ASN A 30 15.60 -1.98 9.60
N THR A 31 15.47 -1.66 8.31
CA THR A 31 16.46 -1.98 7.29
C THR A 31 16.97 -0.72 6.60
N SER A 32 18.15 -0.78 6.00
CA SER A 32 18.65 0.29 5.14
C SER A 32 18.46 -0.12 3.68
N LEU A 33 18.17 0.85 2.81
CA LEU A 33 18.09 0.61 1.37
C LEU A 33 19.14 1.47 0.67
N THR A 34 20.03 0.81 -0.07
CA THR A 34 21.05 1.47 -0.88
C THR A 34 20.77 1.21 -2.35
N THR A 35 20.88 2.23 -3.21
CA THR A 35 20.72 2.02 -4.65
C THR A 35 21.93 1.25 -5.19
N ASN A 36 21.72 0.42 -6.21
CA ASN A 36 22.82 -0.23 -6.94
C ASN A 36 23.08 0.43 -8.32
N ASN A 37 22.52 1.62 -8.55
CA ASN A 37 22.55 2.39 -9.80
C ASN A 37 21.86 1.74 -11.03
N VAL A 38 21.14 0.63 -10.87
CA VAL A 38 20.33 0.04 -11.95
C VAL A 38 18.92 0.64 -11.91
N LYS A 39 18.47 1.21 -13.03
CA LYS A 39 17.18 1.91 -13.13
C LYS A 39 16.44 1.65 -14.43
N GLN A 40 15.12 1.57 -14.34
CA GLN A 40 14.17 1.65 -15.44
C GLN A 40 13.34 2.91 -15.22
N SER A 41 13.97 4.07 -15.39
CA SER A 41 13.32 5.35 -15.12
C SER A 41 13.58 6.35 -16.23
N THR A 42 12.67 7.29 -16.41
CA THR A 42 12.85 8.43 -17.30
C THR A 42 12.30 9.70 -16.66
N THR A 43 12.74 10.85 -17.16
CA THR A 43 12.17 12.14 -16.78
C THR A 43 10.84 12.32 -17.50
N VAL A 44 9.82 12.66 -16.74
CA VAL A 44 8.46 12.93 -17.20
C VAL A 44 8.02 14.29 -16.67
N ASN A 45 7.08 14.93 -17.34
CA ASN A 45 6.57 16.23 -16.93
C ASN A 45 5.22 16.03 -16.24
N THR A 46 5.20 16.18 -14.91
CA THR A 46 4.03 15.92 -14.06
C THR A 46 3.64 17.18 -13.31
N GLU A 47 2.35 17.34 -13.09
CA GLU A 47 1.77 18.43 -12.32
C GLU A 47 1.02 17.81 -11.13
N PHE A 48 1.47 18.10 -9.91
CA PHE A 48 0.81 17.70 -8.68
C PHE A 48 0.01 18.88 -8.14
N GLY A 49 -1.32 18.73 -8.04
CA GLY A 49 -2.23 19.75 -7.52
C GLY A 49 -3.31 20.19 -8.50
N GLY A 50 -3.98 21.31 -8.18
CA GLY A 50 -5.10 21.83 -8.96
C GLY A 50 -4.70 22.74 -10.13
N SER A 51 -5.66 23.56 -10.58
CA SER A 51 -5.58 24.39 -11.80
C SER A 51 -4.43 25.39 -11.87
N THR A 52 -3.74 25.66 -10.75
CA THR A 52 -2.59 26.57 -10.68
C THR A 52 -1.25 25.85 -10.54
N ALA A 53 -1.23 24.52 -10.45
CA ALA A 53 0.02 23.80 -10.35
C ALA A 53 0.80 23.90 -11.67
N THR A 54 2.11 24.04 -11.57
CA THR A 54 2.99 24.11 -12.74
C THR A 54 3.59 22.75 -12.99
N ALA A 55 3.52 22.30 -14.23
CA ALA A 55 4.09 21.03 -14.64
C ALA A 55 5.63 21.07 -14.45
N ALA A 56 6.18 20.06 -13.79
CA ALA A 56 7.59 19.96 -13.43
C ALA A 56 8.19 18.63 -13.88
N ASN A 57 9.49 18.65 -14.19
CA ASN A 57 10.23 17.45 -14.53
C ASN A 57 10.44 16.59 -13.27
N THR A 58 9.89 15.39 -13.29
CA THR A 58 9.99 14.37 -12.24
C THR A 58 10.60 13.12 -12.83
N THR A 59 11.49 12.45 -12.08
CA THR A 59 11.96 11.13 -12.49
C THR A 59 10.93 10.08 -12.06
N ALA A 60 10.41 9.32 -13.01
CA ALA A 60 9.46 8.25 -12.75
C ALA A 60 9.99 6.91 -13.27
N GLY A 61 9.64 5.84 -12.57
CA GLY A 61 10.00 4.46 -12.89
C GLY A 61 10.65 3.73 -11.73
N ALA A 62 10.98 2.48 -11.96
CA ALA A 62 11.61 1.63 -10.96
C ALA A 62 13.11 1.82 -10.92
N PHE A 63 13.70 1.56 -9.76
CA PHE A 63 15.13 1.38 -9.60
C PHE A 63 15.40 0.22 -8.66
N GLN A 64 16.59 -0.35 -8.77
CA GLN A 64 17.01 -1.42 -7.88
C GLN A 64 17.67 -0.85 -6.63
N VAL A 65 17.30 -1.45 -5.51
CA VAL A 65 17.92 -1.24 -4.21
C VAL A 65 18.43 -2.58 -3.69
N VAL A 66 19.39 -2.51 -2.78
CA VAL A 66 19.85 -3.60 -1.94
C VAL A 66 19.43 -3.30 -0.50
N ASP A 67 19.00 -4.33 0.22
CA ASP A 67 18.79 -4.28 1.66
C ASP A 67 19.98 -4.91 2.41
N ASN A 68 19.86 -5.06 3.72
CA ASN A 68 20.89 -5.65 4.57
C ASN A 68 21.26 -7.11 4.19
N THR A 69 20.50 -7.79 3.33
CA THR A 69 20.81 -9.12 2.79
C THR A 69 21.68 -9.08 1.54
N ASN A 70 22.04 -7.88 1.06
CA ASN A 70 22.79 -7.63 -0.20
C ASN A 70 22.12 -8.20 -1.46
N THR A 71 20.82 -8.50 -1.41
CA THR A 71 20.06 -8.95 -2.57
C THR A 71 19.44 -7.74 -3.25
N ALA A 72 19.71 -7.56 -4.54
CA ALA A 72 19.12 -6.47 -5.33
C ALA A 72 17.68 -6.80 -5.73
N PHE A 73 16.78 -5.83 -5.62
CA PHE A 73 15.39 -5.94 -6.06
C PHE A 73 14.84 -4.61 -6.55
N TRP A 74 13.85 -4.68 -7.43
CA TRP A 74 13.17 -3.51 -7.96
C TRP A 74 12.17 -2.96 -6.94
N VAL A 75 12.11 -1.64 -6.86
CA VAL A 75 11.11 -0.90 -6.09
C VAL A 75 10.47 0.19 -6.93
N TYR A 76 9.22 0.49 -6.60
CA TYR A 76 8.51 1.69 -7.04
C TYR A 76 8.22 2.58 -5.82
N CYS A 77 8.13 3.88 -6.04
CA CYS A 77 7.85 4.90 -5.04
C CYS A 77 6.35 5.00 -4.74
N LEU A 78 6.00 5.03 -3.45
CA LEU A 78 4.64 5.28 -2.93
C LEU A 78 4.46 6.73 -2.39
N ASP A 79 5.50 7.56 -2.57
CA ASP A 79 5.56 8.90 -1.98
C ASP A 79 6.18 9.89 -3.00
N PRO A 80 5.42 10.25 -4.05
CA PRO A 80 5.92 11.09 -5.15
C PRO A 80 6.46 12.46 -4.73
N LEU A 81 5.97 13.01 -3.61
CA LEU A 81 6.29 14.37 -3.18
C LEU A 81 7.44 14.44 -2.18
N THR A 82 8.01 13.29 -1.80
CA THR A 82 9.19 13.22 -0.95
C THR A 82 10.40 12.83 -1.79
N ALA A 83 11.57 13.42 -1.49
CA ALA A 83 12.81 13.05 -2.15
C ALA A 83 13.44 11.81 -1.50
N TYR A 84 14.04 10.93 -2.31
CA TYR A 84 14.84 9.82 -1.78
C TYR A 84 16.09 10.33 -1.07
N GLN A 85 16.41 9.73 0.08
CA GLN A 85 17.63 9.98 0.85
C GLN A 85 18.47 8.71 0.94
N SER A 86 19.75 8.79 0.53
CA SER A 86 20.68 7.66 0.39
C SER A 86 21.15 7.01 1.71
N SER A 87 20.58 7.40 2.85
CA SER A 87 20.87 6.82 4.17
C SER A 87 19.62 6.69 5.05
N ALA A 88 18.45 6.70 4.43
CA ALA A 88 17.21 6.50 5.16
C ALA A 88 17.12 5.07 5.71
N THR A 89 16.53 4.95 6.91
CA THR A 89 16.11 3.67 7.46
C THR A 89 14.65 3.42 7.13
N TYR A 90 14.26 2.15 7.06
CA TYR A 90 12.96 1.72 6.60
C TYR A 90 12.36 0.69 7.55
N SER A 91 11.12 0.93 7.96
CA SER A 91 10.28 -0.06 8.60
C SER A 91 9.60 -0.90 7.52
N THR A 92 9.65 -2.22 7.64
CA THR A 92 9.02 -3.11 6.67
C THR A 92 7.65 -3.60 7.17
N ALA A 93 6.69 -3.65 6.26
CA ALA A 93 5.33 -4.13 6.52
C ALA A 93 4.73 -4.79 5.27
N SER A 94 3.67 -5.57 5.45
CA SER A 94 2.81 -5.96 4.32
C SER A 94 2.13 -4.72 3.73
N LEU A 95 1.72 -4.76 2.45
CA LEU A 95 0.98 -3.64 1.86
C LEU A 95 -0.34 -3.36 2.60
N SER A 96 -1.04 -4.41 3.04
CA SER A 96 -2.28 -4.24 3.84
C SER A 96 -2.01 -3.55 5.17
N ASP A 97 -0.93 -3.91 5.88
CA ASP A 97 -0.60 -3.28 7.17
C ASP A 97 -0.15 -1.84 6.96
N PHE A 98 0.67 -1.56 5.95
CA PHE A 98 1.06 -0.19 5.59
C PHE A 98 -0.16 0.71 5.35
N MET A 99 -1.20 0.17 4.71
CA MET A 99 -2.44 0.86 4.39
C MET A 99 -3.38 0.99 5.60
N THR A 100 -3.48 -0.02 6.46
CA THR A 100 -4.61 -0.15 7.40
C THR A 100 -4.23 -0.26 8.87
N LEU A 101 -3.01 -0.68 9.21
CA LEU A 101 -2.59 -0.87 10.59
C LEU A 101 -2.58 0.49 11.31
N GLY A 102 -3.32 0.62 12.41
CA GLY A 102 -3.52 1.90 13.09
C GLY A 102 -4.64 2.76 12.51
N GLY A 103 -5.41 2.26 11.53
CA GLY A 103 -6.59 2.92 10.98
C GLY A 103 -6.26 4.25 10.29
N THR A 104 -6.83 5.35 10.76
CA THR A 104 -6.50 6.71 10.28
C THR A 104 -5.07 7.13 10.60
N SER A 105 -4.40 6.40 11.51
CA SER A 105 -2.98 6.58 11.83
C SER A 105 -2.07 5.58 11.12
N SER A 106 -2.53 4.91 10.05
CA SER A 106 -1.67 4.06 9.24
C SER A 106 -0.54 4.83 8.57
N SER A 107 0.55 4.13 8.23
CA SER A 107 1.70 4.74 7.54
C SER A 107 1.26 5.42 6.24
N TYR A 108 0.35 4.81 5.49
CA TYR A 108 -0.25 5.42 4.29
C TYR A 108 -0.93 6.75 4.60
N ASN A 109 -1.91 6.77 5.51
CA ASN A 109 -2.67 8.00 5.82
C ASN A 109 -1.75 9.09 6.39
N GLN A 110 -0.77 8.71 7.22
CA GLN A 110 0.19 9.65 7.79
C GLN A 110 1.11 10.30 6.74
N LEU A 111 1.45 9.62 5.63
CA LEU A 111 2.23 10.25 4.55
C LEU A 111 1.50 11.46 3.96
N PHE A 112 0.20 11.37 3.75
CA PHE A 112 -0.59 12.48 3.19
C PHE A 112 -0.83 13.64 4.15
N THR A 113 -0.46 13.49 5.43
CA THR A 113 -0.46 14.61 6.39
C THR A 113 0.81 15.45 6.33
N LYS A 114 1.83 15.02 5.56
CA LYS A 114 3.11 15.73 5.46
C LYS A 114 2.96 17.01 4.63
N THR A 115 3.81 17.99 4.94
CA THR A 115 3.77 19.34 4.36
C THR A 115 3.67 19.37 2.83
N PRO A 116 4.41 18.54 2.05
CA PRO A 116 4.29 18.54 0.59
C PRO A 116 2.86 18.23 0.11
N TYR A 117 2.20 17.24 0.72
CA TYR A 117 0.81 16.88 0.40
C TYR A 117 -0.18 17.94 0.86
N VAL A 118 -0.01 18.48 2.07
CA VAL A 118 -0.85 19.58 2.57
C VAL A 118 -0.79 20.78 1.61
N ASN A 119 0.40 21.11 1.11
CA ASN A 119 0.59 22.22 0.17
C ASN A 119 -0.09 21.96 -1.18
N VAL A 120 0.07 20.76 -1.73
CA VAL A 120 -0.58 20.35 -2.99
C VAL A 120 -2.11 20.38 -2.86
N ASN A 121 -2.64 19.97 -1.69
CA ASN A 121 -4.07 19.97 -1.43
C ASN A 121 -4.61 21.41 -1.26
N ALA A 122 -3.86 22.27 -0.56
CA ALA A 122 -4.23 23.68 -0.37
C ALA A 122 -4.18 24.50 -1.67
N ALA A 123 -3.30 24.14 -2.61
CA ALA A 123 -3.20 24.77 -3.92
C ALA A 123 -4.34 24.35 -4.89
N HIS A 124 -5.20 23.41 -4.50
CA HIS A 124 -6.31 22.95 -5.33
C HIS A 124 -7.55 23.83 -5.11
N VAL A 125 -7.97 24.60 -6.13
CA VAL A 125 -9.19 25.44 -6.09
C VAL A 125 -10.25 24.84 -7.03
N GLY A 126 -11.35 24.33 -6.47
CA GLY A 126 -12.41 23.61 -7.20
C GLY A 126 -12.62 22.20 -6.65
N ALA A 127 -13.79 21.60 -6.84
CA ALA A 127 -14.20 20.39 -6.11
C ALA A 127 -13.44 19.11 -6.54
N ALA A 128 -12.29 18.86 -5.91
CA ALA A 128 -11.83 17.62 -5.28
C ALA A 128 -10.33 17.80 -4.94
N ASN A 129 -10.00 18.09 -3.68
CA ASN A 129 -8.61 18.23 -3.24
C ASN A 129 -7.79 17.01 -3.72
N ALA A 130 -6.69 17.25 -4.44
CA ALA A 130 -5.75 16.20 -4.83
C ALA A 130 -5.42 15.31 -3.60
N TYR A 131 -5.28 13.99 -3.76
CA TYR A 131 -4.85 13.10 -2.67
C TYR A 131 -5.71 13.10 -1.39
N THR A 132 -7.00 13.48 -1.45
CA THR A 132 -7.92 13.42 -0.29
C THR A 132 -8.86 12.23 -0.28
N ALA A 133 -8.99 11.53 -1.40
CA ALA A 133 -9.84 10.35 -1.54
C ALA A 133 -9.17 9.07 -0.99
N GLN A 134 -8.45 9.17 0.14
CA GLN A 134 -7.59 8.13 0.79
C GLN A 134 -8.36 6.88 1.25
N ASN A 135 -9.14 6.28 0.37
CA ASN A 135 -9.83 5.02 0.59
C ASN A 135 -8.82 3.89 0.44
N THR A 136 -8.24 3.50 1.57
CA THR A 136 -7.21 2.46 1.66
C THR A 136 -7.64 1.13 1.04
N SER A 137 -8.92 0.78 1.06
CA SER A 137 -9.43 -0.44 0.40
C SER A 137 -9.39 -0.33 -1.12
N THR A 138 -9.81 0.81 -1.68
CA THR A 138 -9.76 1.03 -3.13
C THR A 138 -8.32 1.06 -3.62
N VAL A 139 -7.46 1.81 -2.93
CA VAL A 139 -6.03 1.93 -3.23
C VAL A 139 -5.36 0.56 -3.21
N LEU A 140 -5.57 -0.22 -2.13
CA LEU A 140 -5.01 -1.57 -2.00
C LEU A 140 -5.44 -2.49 -3.15
N ASN A 141 -6.75 -2.53 -3.47
CA ASN A 141 -7.28 -3.36 -4.55
C ASN A 141 -6.71 -2.97 -5.91
N LYS A 142 -6.53 -1.68 -6.16
CA LYS A 142 -6.08 -1.14 -7.45
C LYS A 142 -4.57 -1.28 -7.63
N LEU A 143 -3.78 -1.06 -6.58
CA LEU A 143 -2.36 -1.42 -6.59
C LEU A 143 -2.20 -2.93 -6.83
N THR A 144 -2.96 -3.76 -6.12
CA THR A 144 -2.90 -5.21 -6.32
C THR A 144 -3.21 -5.60 -7.77
N SER A 145 -4.28 -5.03 -8.35
CA SER A 145 -4.65 -5.25 -9.76
C SER A 145 -3.53 -4.80 -10.73
N LEU A 146 -3.03 -3.57 -10.57
CA LEU A 146 -1.95 -3.02 -11.39
C LEU A 146 -0.71 -3.91 -11.37
N TYR A 147 -0.23 -4.28 -10.19
CA TYR A 147 0.96 -5.12 -10.05
C TYR A 147 0.74 -6.52 -10.62
N SER A 148 -0.41 -7.13 -10.35
CA SER A 148 -0.68 -8.51 -10.77
C SER A 148 -0.70 -8.69 -12.29
N HIS A 149 -1.11 -7.65 -13.02
CA HIS A 149 -1.21 -7.66 -14.48
C HIS A 149 0.00 -7.03 -15.18
N ALA A 150 0.47 -5.87 -14.71
CA ALA A 150 1.39 -5.02 -15.48
C ALA A 150 2.81 -4.93 -14.92
N TYR A 151 3.11 -5.50 -13.75
CA TYR A 151 4.44 -5.38 -13.16
C TYR A 151 5.55 -5.96 -14.07
N ALA A 152 5.36 -7.15 -14.63
CA ALA A 152 6.36 -7.74 -15.54
C ALA A 152 6.56 -6.89 -16.81
N ASP A 153 5.47 -6.39 -17.39
CA ASP A 153 5.50 -5.50 -18.55
C ASP A 153 6.24 -4.18 -18.24
N SER A 154 6.01 -3.62 -17.06
CA SER A 154 6.61 -2.36 -16.62
C SER A 154 8.14 -2.39 -16.64
N LEU A 155 8.76 -3.54 -16.34
CA LEU A 155 10.22 -3.68 -16.27
C LEU A 155 10.90 -3.86 -17.63
N THR A 156 10.14 -3.95 -18.74
CA THR A 156 10.68 -4.18 -20.08
C THR A 156 11.26 -2.92 -20.73
N SER A 157 10.91 -1.73 -20.26
CA SER A 157 11.50 -0.46 -20.73
C SER A 157 11.30 0.67 -19.72
N SER A 158 12.15 1.70 -19.78
CA SER A 158 12.04 2.89 -18.94
C SER A 158 10.71 3.64 -19.14
N THR A 159 10.18 3.68 -20.37
CA THR A 159 8.89 4.30 -20.68
C THR A 159 7.74 3.60 -19.97
N LYS A 160 7.69 2.25 -20.05
CA LYS A 160 6.64 1.46 -19.39
C LYS A 160 6.75 1.52 -17.88
N SER A 161 7.98 1.46 -17.35
CA SER A 161 8.21 1.58 -15.92
C SER A 161 7.79 2.96 -15.39
N ALA A 162 8.11 4.04 -16.10
CA ALA A 162 7.64 5.37 -15.74
C ALA A 162 6.11 5.48 -15.80
N ALA A 163 5.47 4.91 -16.82
CA ALA A 163 4.01 4.91 -16.92
C ALA A 163 3.35 4.10 -15.78
N PHE A 164 3.96 2.98 -15.38
CA PHE A 164 3.54 2.19 -14.24
C PHE A 164 3.69 2.98 -12.92
N GLN A 165 4.82 3.68 -12.73
CA GLN A 165 5.03 4.56 -11.59
C GLN A 165 4.00 5.70 -11.53
N TYR A 166 3.66 6.30 -12.67
CA TYR A 166 2.59 7.30 -12.74
C TYR A 166 1.25 6.71 -12.31
N ALA A 167 0.91 5.51 -12.80
CA ALA A 167 -0.35 4.84 -12.42
C ALA A 167 -0.42 4.53 -10.91
N ILE A 168 0.71 4.22 -10.25
CA ILE A 168 0.77 4.10 -8.79
C ILE A 168 0.35 5.43 -8.14
N TRP A 169 1.00 6.54 -8.52
CA TRP A 169 0.71 7.85 -7.94
C TRP A 169 -0.71 8.34 -8.21
N GLU A 170 -1.28 7.95 -9.34
CA GLU A 170 -2.67 8.22 -9.71
C GLU A 170 -3.64 7.43 -8.80
N ILE A 171 -3.38 6.14 -8.56
CA ILE A 171 -4.17 5.29 -7.65
C ILE A 171 -4.18 5.84 -6.23
N GLU A 172 -3.05 6.37 -5.76
CA GLU A 172 -2.92 6.97 -4.43
C GLU A 172 -3.68 8.29 -4.28
N GLY A 173 -3.87 9.01 -5.40
CA GLY A 173 -4.35 10.38 -5.39
C GLY A 173 -5.83 10.60 -5.65
N ASP A 174 -6.46 9.73 -6.44
CA ASP A 174 -7.80 9.99 -6.96
C ASP A 174 -8.68 8.72 -7.01
N ALA A 175 -10.00 8.92 -7.02
CA ALA A 175 -10.98 7.88 -7.30
C ALA A 175 -11.27 7.72 -8.80
N SER A 176 -10.92 8.73 -9.62
CA SER A 176 -11.08 8.71 -11.08
C SER A 176 -9.74 8.93 -11.76
N TYR A 177 -9.24 7.90 -12.43
CA TYR A 177 -7.89 7.91 -13.00
C TYR A 177 -7.83 8.64 -14.34
N SER A 178 -6.99 9.67 -14.44
CA SER A 178 -6.83 10.46 -15.66
C SER A 178 -5.43 11.07 -15.76
N SER A 179 -4.85 11.07 -16.95
CA SER A 179 -3.58 11.79 -17.19
C SER A 179 -3.77 13.30 -17.39
N THR A 180 -5.02 13.76 -17.52
CA THR A 180 -5.37 15.15 -17.89
C THR A 180 -6.32 15.83 -16.91
N ALA A 181 -6.79 15.13 -15.87
CA ALA A 181 -7.71 15.64 -14.86
C ALA A 181 -7.32 15.09 -13.49
N GLY A 182 -7.94 15.62 -12.42
CA GLY A 182 -7.66 15.18 -11.05
C GLY A 182 -6.44 15.89 -10.44
N GLY A 183 -5.94 15.30 -9.35
CA GLY A 183 -4.84 15.83 -8.55
C GLY A 183 -3.43 15.60 -9.09
N LEU A 184 -3.29 14.70 -10.07
CA LEU A 184 -2.06 14.42 -10.78
C LEU A 184 -2.34 14.50 -12.28
N LYS A 185 -1.55 15.31 -12.99
CA LYS A 185 -1.64 15.44 -14.45
C LYS A 185 -0.26 15.30 -15.07
N THR A 186 -0.21 15.05 -16.37
CA THR A 186 1.05 15.12 -17.12
C THR A 186 0.93 16.00 -18.36
N ALA A 187 1.96 16.82 -18.57
CA ALA A 187 2.14 17.60 -19.80
C ALA A 187 2.97 16.83 -20.85
N SER A 188 3.44 15.62 -20.52
CA SER A 188 4.20 14.79 -21.45
C SER A 188 3.32 14.26 -22.58
N THR A 189 3.94 14.01 -23.74
CA THR A 189 3.30 13.47 -24.95
C THR A 189 4.03 12.22 -25.44
N GLY A 190 3.52 11.57 -26.49
CA GLY A 190 4.15 10.41 -27.11
C GLY A 190 4.03 9.12 -26.29
N ALA A 191 5.03 8.23 -26.41
CA ALA A 191 4.96 6.85 -25.93
C ALA A 191 4.69 6.73 -24.43
N PHE A 192 5.24 7.63 -23.60
CA PHE A 192 4.96 7.66 -22.17
C PHE A 192 3.47 7.92 -21.91
N LYS A 193 2.91 8.99 -22.49
CA LYS A 193 1.50 9.34 -22.31
C LYS A 193 0.58 8.25 -22.84
N THR A 194 0.87 7.69 -24.01
CA THR A 194 0.11 6.56 -24.57
C THR A 194 0.09 5.37 -23.62
N GLN A 195 1.22 5.04 -22.98
CA GLN A 195 1.28 3.92 -22.04
C GLN A 195 0.58 4.24 -20.71
N VAL A 196 0.69 5.47 -20.19
CA VAL A 196 -0.07 5.92 -19.02
C VAL A 196 -1.57 5.76 -19.29
N ASP A 197 -2.06 6.33 -20.39
CA ASP A 197 -3.47 6.28 -20.75
C ASP A 197 -3.97 4.83 -20.88
N ALA A 198 -3.14 3.93 -21.41
CA ALA A 198 -3.46 2.50 -21.49
C ALA A 198 -3.58 1.84 -20.11
N TYR A 199 -2.63 2.06 -19.19
CA TYR A 199 -2.71 1.51 -17.83
C TYR A 199 -3.89 2.09 -17.04
N LEU A 200 -4.12 3.41 -17.12
CA LEU A 200 -5.25 4.04 -16.43
C LEU A 200 -6.60 3.57 -16.99
N ALA A 201 -6.73 3.42 -18.31
CA ALA A 201 -7.94 2.86 -18.93
C ALA A 201 -8.20 1.41 -18.48
N ALA A 202 -7.16 0.58 -18.40
CA ALA A 202 -7.26 -0.78 -17.90
C ALA A 202 -7.68 -0.83 -16.42
N LEU A 203 -7.12 0.06 -15.59
CA LEU A 203 -7.49 0.20 -14.18
C LEU A 203 -8.95 0.66 -13.99
N THR A 204 -9.39 1.62 -14.78
CA THR A 204 -10.77 2.15 -14.71
C THR A 204 -11.78 1.11 -15.16
N SER A 205 -11.53 0.42 -16.27
CA SER A 205 -12.44 -0.60 -16.83
C SER A 205 -12.28 -1.99 -16.21
N ASN A 206 -11.21 -2.21 -15.44
CA ASN A 206 -10.76 -3.53 -14.99
C ASN A 206 -10.60 -4.53 -16.15
N ASN A 207 -10.12 -4.06 -17.29
CA ASN A 207 -9.92 -4.87 -18.49
C ASN A 207 -8.47 -4.76 -18.99
N TRP A 208 -7.76 -5.88 -18.92
CA TRP A 208 -6.33 -5.98 -19.24
C TRP A 208 -6.05 -6.66 -20.59
N ALA A 209 -7.05 -6.84 -21.46
CA ALA A 209 -6.90 -7.58 -22.71
C ALA A 209 -6.13 -6.85 -23.82
N SER A 210 -6.07 -5.52 -23.78
CA SER A 210 -5.36 -4.71 -24.77
C SER A 210 -4.82 -3.44 -24.13
N VAL A 211 -3.63 -3.56 -23.55
CA VAL A 211 -2.94 -2.50 -22.83
C VAL A 211 -1.66 -2.15 -23.58
N GLY A 212 -1.65 -1.00 -24.26
CA GLY A 212 -0.51 -0.59 -25.09
C GLY A 212 -0.22 -1.57 -26.25
N GLY A 213 -1.24 -2.28 -26.74
CA GLY A 213 -1.10 -3.30 -27.79
C GLY A 213 -0.71 -4.69 -27.29
N LEU A 214 -0.67 -4.92 -25.97
CA LEU A 214 -0.39 -6.22 -25.37
C LEU A 214 -1.60 -6.78 -24.63
N ASP A 215 -1.70 -8.11 -24.60
CA ASP A 215 -2.65 -8.82 -23.74
C ASP A 215 -2.01 -9.07 -22.37
N LEU A 216 -2.48 -8.32 -21.36
CA LEU A 216 -2.03 -8.41 -19.97
C LEU A 216 -3.06 -9.11 -19.08
N ARG A 217 -3.98 -9.92 -19.62
CA ARG A 217 -4.98 -10.65 -18.81
C ARG A 217 -4.38 -11.65 -17.83
N ALA A 218 -3.17 -12.15 -18.09
CA ALA A 218 -2.49 -13.06 -17.18
C ALA A 218 -2.26 -12.40 -15.83
N VAL A 219 -2.64 -13.08 -14.76
CA VAL A 219 -2.50 -12.62 -13.37
C VAL A 219 -1.31 -13.33 -12.76
N THR A 220 -0.38 -12.55 -12.20
CA THR A 220 0.67 -13.07 -11.32
C THR A 220 0.36 -12.68 -9.89
N ASN A 221 0.34 -13.66 -8.99
CA ASN A 221 0.19 -13.39 -7.56
C ASN A 221 1.52 -12.93 -6.98
N TYR A 222 1.49 -11.82 -6.24
CA TYR A 222 2.66 -11.26 -5.59
C TYR A 222 2.49 -11.19 -4.07
N THR A 223 3.58 -11.40 -3.35
CA THR A 223 3.75 -10.94 -1.98
C THR A 223 4.29 -9.51 -2.02
N TYR A 224 3.64 -8.61 -1.29
CA TYR A 224 3.96 -7.19 -1.28
C TYR A 224 4.71 -6.81 0.00
N THR A 225 5.82 -6.10 -0.14
CA THR A 225 6.58 -5.54 0.98
C THR A 225 6.65 -4.03 0.81
N ALA A 226 6.01 -3.30 1.73
CA ALA A 226 6.14 -1.87 1.84
C ALA A 226 7.34 -1.53 2.74
N TYR A 227 8.18 -0.62 2.26
CA TYR A 227 9.30 -0.03 2.99
C TYR A 227 8.90 1.40 3.33
N ALA A 228 8.34 1.60 4.52
CA ALA A 228 7.98 2.92 5.02
C ALA A 228 9.24 3.60 5.56
N SER A 229 9.52 4.85 5.15
CA SER A 229 10.65 5.59 5.69
C SER A 229 10.54 5.76 7.21
N ASN A 230 11.68 5.72 7.89
CA ASN A 230 11.78 5.93 9.34
C ASN A 230 12.85 7.00 9.61
N PRO A 231 12.47 8.20 10.10
CA PRO A 231 11.09 8.63 10.37
C PRO A 231 10.24 8.76 9.09
N LEU A 232 8.92 8.57 9.24
CA LEU A 232 7.97 8.61 8.12
C LEU A 232 7.94 10.00 7.46
N GLY A 233 8.14 10.03 6.14
CA GLY A 233 8.28 11.24 5.33
C GLY A 233 9.69 11.84 5.35
N GLY A 234 10.66 11.19 6.01
CA GLY A 234 12.07 11.59 5.94
C GLY A 234 12.77 11.18 4.63
N SER A 235 12.17 10.24 3.90
CA SER A 235 12.59 9.76 2.56
C SER A 235 11.38 9.13 1.87
N GLN A 236 11.47 8.88 0.56
CA GLN A 236 10.47 8.14 -0.19
C GLN A 236 10.19 6.78 0.45
N SER A 237 8.91 6.43 0.57
CA SER A 237 8.47 5.07 0.88
C SER A 237 8.36 4.24 -0.39
N PHE A 238 8.61 2.94 -0.30
CA PHE A 238 8.72 2.07 -1.46
C PHE A 238 7.83 0.83 -1.39
N LEU A 239 7.48 0.30 -2.56
CA LEU A 239 6.82 -0.98 -2.70
C LEU A 239 7.67 -1.93 -3.53
N ARG A 240 7.94 -3.10 -2.94
CA ARG A 240 8.53 -4.26 -3.60
C ARG A 240 7.47 -5.33 -3.76
N VAL A 241 7.56 -6.10 -4.85
CA VAL A 241 6.85 -7.36 -5.00
C VAL A 241 7.79 -8.54 -5.23
N THR A 242 7.38 -9.71 -4.76
CA THR A 242 8.02 -11.00 -5.07
C THR A 242 6.95 -11.98 -5.52
N PRO A 243 7.16 -12.76 -6.60
CA PRO A 243 6.19 -13.77 -7.02
C PRO A 243 5.83 -14.68 -5.84
N SER A 244 4.54 -14.82 -5.56
CA SER A 244 4.04 -15.72 -4.52
C SER A 244 3.94 -17.12 -5.10
N SER A 245 4.65 -18.08 -4.50
CA SER A 245 4.48 -19.51 -4.80
C SER A 245 3.25 -20.10 -4.12
N THR A 246 2.66 -19.39 -3.15
CA THR A 246 1.44 -19.83 -2.46
C THR A 246 0.22 -19.28 -3.18
N VAL A 247 -0.48 -20.15 -3.90
CA VAL A 247 -1.90 -19.98 -4.21
C VAL A 247 -2.64 -20.05 -2.87
N PRO A 248 -3.42 -19.05 -2.44
CA PRO A 248 -4.39 -19.27 -1.38
C PRO A 248 -5.38 -20.30 -1.93
N GLU A 249 -5.22 -21.57 -1.55
CA GLU A 249 -6.19 -22.59 -1.92
C GLU A 249 -7.55 -22.18 -1.35
N PRO A 250 -8.57 -21.94 -2.18
CA PRO A 250 -9.90 -21.66 -1.68
C PRO A 250 -10.44 -22.92 -0.99
N GLY A 251 -10.44 -22.94 0.34
CA GLY A 251 -11.26 -23.87 1.14
C GLY A 251 -10.76 -25.30 1.36
N SER A 252 -9.62 -25.74 0.81
CA SER A 252 -9.15 -27.14 1.01
C SER A 252 -8.86 -27.47 2.49
N ILE A 253 -8.31 -26.53 3.26
CA ILE A 253 -7.97 -26.77 4.68
C ILE A 253 -9.25 -26.83 5.54
N ALA A 254 -10.29 -26.08 5.19
CA ALA A 254 -11.57 -26.10 5.90
C ALA A 254 -12.33 -27.43 5.70
N LEU A 255 -12.25 -28.03 4.51
CA LEU A 255 -12.90 -29.32 4.22
C LEU A 255 -12.15 -30.53 4.82
N VAL A 256 -10.80 -30.52 4.82
CA VAL A 256 -10.03 -31.59 5.48
C VAL A 256 -10.26 -31.58 6.99
N SER A 257 -10.35 -30.40 7.60
CA SER A 257 -10.66 -30.28 9.04
C SER A 257 -12.11 -30.66 9.36
N LEU A 258 -13.10 -30.31 8.54
CA LEU A 258 -14.50 -30.76 8.77
C LEU A 258 -14.71 -32.27 8.55
N ALA A 259 -14.01 -32.88 7.58
CA ALA A 259 -14.09 -34.32 7.32
C ALA A 259 -13.53 -35.16 8.49
N LEU A 260 -12.48 -34.68 9.16
CA LEU A 260 -11.89 -35.36 10.33
C LEU A 260 -12.79 -35.29 11.57
N PHE A 261 -13.49 -34.16 11.80
CA PHE A 261 -14.45 -34.05 12.90
C PHE A 261 -15.76 -34.83 12.65
N GLY A 262 -16.22 -34.94 11.40
CA GLY A 262 -17.43 -35.70 11.05
C GLY A 262 -17.29 -37.23 11.22
N VAL A 263 -16.11 -37.78 10.94
CA VAL A 263 -15.84 -39.22 11.11
C VAL A 263 -15.67 -39.62 12.59
N ALA A 264 -15.18 -38.71 13.44
CA ALA A 264 -15.05 -38.97 14.87
C ALA A 264 -16.42 -39.00 15.60
N TYR A 265 -17.39 -38.20 15.17
CA TYR A 265 -18.71 -38.11 15.82
C TYR A 265 -19.62 -39.30 15.47
N THR A 266 -19.45 -39.90 14.28
CA THR A 266 -20.29 -41.03 13.82
C THR A 266 -19.90 -42.40 14.39
N ARG A 267 -18.74 -42.52 15.05
CA ARG A 267 -18.31 -43.78 15.70
C ARG A 267 -18.78 -43.96 17.14
N ARG A 268 -19.43 -42.97 17.76
CA ARG A 268 -19.80 -43.03 19.20
C ARG A 268 -21.22 -43.48 19.52
N SER A 269 -22.06 -43.84 18.53
CA SER A 269 -23.48 -44.15 18.75
C SER A 269 -23.89 -45.64 18.66
N LYS A 270 -22.96 -46.60 18.75
CA LYS A 270 -23.33 -48.03 18.90
C LYS A 270 -22.51 -48.74 19.98
N ALA A 271 -22.77 -48.42 21.24
CA ALA A 271 -22.49 -49.30 22.37
C ALA A 271 -23.33 -48.88 23.58
N SER A 272 -24.59 -49.33 23.63
CA SER A 272 -25.39 -49.40 24.87
C SER A 272 -26.75 -50.04 24.58
N LYS A 273 -26.86 -51.35 24.81
CA LYS A 273 -27.95 -52.02 25.58
C LYS A 273 -27.83 -53.54 25.46
N GLN A 274 -27.21 -54.15 26.47
CA GLN A 274 -27.55 -55.47 26.99
C GLN A 274 -27.42 -55.34 28.51
N ASP A 275 -28.59 -55.19 29.16
CA ASP A 275 -29.07 -55.98 30.30
C ASP A 275 -30.44 -55.43 30.73
#